data_AF-A0A817ACX2-F1
#
_entry.id   AF-A0A817ACX2-F1
#
_cell.length_a   1.000
_cell.length_b   1.000
_cell.length_c   1.000
_cell.angle_alpha   90.00
_cell.angle_beta   90.00
_cell.angle_gamma   90.00
#
_symmetry.space_group_name_H-M   'P 1'
#
loop_
_entity.id
_entity.type
_entity.pdbx_description
1 polymer ?
#
loop_
_entity_poly.entity_id
_entity_poly.type
_entity_poly.pdbx_seq_one_letter_code
_entity_poly.pdbx_strand_id
1 'polypeptide(L)'
;MHAVAAMVAAAQGNNHHRHHIRQQQQQQQQKQQQQQQQQQQQQQQQQQQQQQQQRRIEKDERNFQCRWCDYRGRWRSELSQHMRCHHA
;
A
#
# COMPACT_ATOMS: atom_id res chain seq x y z
N MET A 1 28.34 -55.46 12.13
CA MET A 1 28.44 -54.05 12.56
C MET A 1 28.57 -53.05 11.41
N HIS A 2 29.24 -53.35 10.27
CA HIS A 2 29.43 -52.38 9.18
C HIS A 2 28.16 -51.95 8.40
N ALA A 3 27.19 -52.84 8.21
CA ALA A 3 25.97 -52.52 7.47
C ALA A 3 25.10 -51.44 8.14
N VAL A 4 25.06 -51.42 9.48
CA VAL A 4 24.27 -50.45 10.25
C VAL A 4 24.88 -49.04 10.16
N ALA A 5 26.22 -48.93 10.15
CA ALA A 5 26.91 -47.65 10.01
C ALA A 5 26.67 -46.98 8.64
N ALA A 6 26.62 -47.77 7.56
CA ALA A 6 26.32 -47.27 6.21
C ALA A 6 24.89 -46.74 6.08
N MET A 7 23.91 -47.42 6.68
CA MET A 7 22.50 -46.97 6.68
C MET A 7 22.31 -45.67 7.47
N VAL A 8 23.01 -45.52 8.59
CA VAL A 8 22.96 -44.30 9.42
C VAL A 8 23.59 -43.11 8.69
N ALA A 9 24.72 -43.29 8.01
CA ALA A 9 25.35 -42.23 7.21
C ALA A 9 24.47 -41.77 6.03
N ALA A 10 23.82 -42.70 5.31
CA ALA A 10 22.87 -42.38 4.25
C ALA A 10 21.61 -41.67 4.77
N ALA A 11 21.09 -42.07 5.94
CA ALA A 11 19.97 -41.40 6.60
C ALA A 11 20.33 -39.99 7.10
N GLN A 12 21.56 -39.79 7.57
CA GLN A 12 22.08 -38.47 7.97
C GLN A 12 22.25 -37.54 6.75
N GLY A 13 22.78 -38.04 5.63
CA GLY A 13 22.86 -37.27 4.38
C GLY A 13 21.48 -36.85 3.84
N ASN A 14 20.50 -37.76 3.90
CA ASN A 14 19.11 -37.47 3.52
C ASN A 14 18.45 -36.45 4.46
N ASN A 15 18.72 -36.48 5.77
CA ASN A 15 18.20 -35.50 6.72
C ASN A 15 18.80 -34.11 6.51
N HIS A 16 20.12 -34.00 6.32
CA HIS A 16 20.79 -32.73 6.04
C HIS A 16 20.30 -32.12 4.71
N HIS A 17 20.15 -32.94 3.67
CA HIS A 17 19.63 -32.48 2.38
C HIS A 17 18.18 -31.98 2.49
N ARG A 18 17.29 -32.72 3.17
CA ARG A 18 15.89 -32.30 3.40
C ARG A 18 15.79 -31.04 4.27
N HIS A 19 16.67 -30.89 5.27
CA HIS A 19 16.74 -29.70 6.09
C HIS A 19 17.17 -28.48 5.27
N HIS A 20 18.20 -28.62 4.43
CA HIS A 20 18.66 -27.55 3.55
C HIS A 20 17.59 -27.13 2.53
N ILE A 21 16.91 -28.07 1.88
CA ILE A 21 15.81 -27.80 0.95
C ILE A 21 14.67 -27.06 1.66
N ARG A 22 14.28 -27.49 2.87
CA ARG A 22 13.24 -26.82 3.66
C ARG A 22 13.66 -25.40 4.05
N GLN A 23 14.92 -25.21 4.46
CA GLN A 23 15.46 -23.90 4.80
C GLN A 23 15.48 -22.96 3.59
N GLN A 24 15.88 -23.46 2.41
CA GLN A 24 15.88 -22.68 1.17
C GLN A 24 14.45 -22.28 0.75
N GLN A 25 13.48 -23.20 0.83
CA GLN A 25 12.07 -22.91 0.56
C GLN A 25 11.51 -21.87 1.54
N GLN A 26 11.82 -21.98 2.84
CA GLN A 26 11.41 -20.99 3.84
C GLN A 26 12.00 -19.61 3.55
N GLN A 27 13.29 -19.52 3.20
CA GLN A 27 13.92 -18.25 2.82
C GLN A 27 13.29 -17.66 1.55
N GLN A 28 12.96 -18.48 0.55
CA GLN A 28 12.30 -18.01 -0.66
C GLN A 28 10.88 -17.50 -0.36
N GLN A 29 10.13 -18.20 0.48
CA GLN A 29 8.80 -17.79 0.92
C GLN A 29 8.84 -16.47 1.71
N GLN A 30 9.82 -16.31 2.61
CA GLN A 30 10.02 -15.05 3.35
C GLN A 30 10.34 -13.88 2.42
N LYS A 31 11.24 -14.08 1.43
CA LYS A 31 11.54 -13.04 0.43
C LYS A 31 10.32 -12.65 -0.38
N GLN A 32 9.50 -13.63 -0.79
CA GLN A 32 8.27 -13.36 -1.54
C GLN A 32 7.26 -12.57 -0.69
N GLN A 33 7.10 -12.92 0.59
CA GLN A 33 6.24 -12.17 1.52
C GLN A 33 6.75 -10.74 1.72
N GLN A 34 8.06 -10.55 1.89
CA GLN A 34 8.65 -9.23 2.04
C GLN A 34 8.45 -8.36 0.79
N GLN A 35 8.64 -8.94 -0.40
CA GLN A 35 8.40 -8.25 -1.67
C GLN A 35 6.92 -7.85 -1.83
N GLN A 36 5.99 -8.72 -1.45
CA GLN A 36 4.56 -8.43 -1.49
C GLN A 36 4.19 -7.29 -0.53
N GLN A 37 4.75 -7.30 0.69
CA GLN A 37 4.55 -6.21 1.66
C GLN A 37 5.10 -4.88 1.15
N GLN A 38 6.29 -4.89 0.53
CA GLN A 38 6.88 -3.69 -0.05
C GLN A 38 6.02 -3.12 -1.19
N GLN A 39 5.48 -3.99 -2.05
CA GLN A 39 4.58 -3.59 -3.14
C GLN A 39 3.28 -2.98 -2.60
N GLN A 40 2.70 -3.57 -1.55
CA GLN A 40 1.50 -3.02 -0.90
C GLN A 40 1.77 -1.65 -0.27
N GLN A 41 2.91 -1.47 0.41
CA GLN A 41 3.30 -0.17 0.97
C GLN A 41 3.48 0.88 -0.13
N GLN A 42 4.09 0.52 -1.26
CA GLN A 42 4.26 1.43 -2.39
C GLN A 42 2.91 1.84 -3.00
N GLN A 43 1.97 0.91 -3.15
CA GLN A 43 0.61 1.20 -3.63
C GLN A 43 -0.13 2.14 -2.68
N GLN A 44 -0.05 1.91 -1.36
CA GLN A 44 -0.65 2.79 -0.36
C GLN A 44 -0.07 4.21 -0.42
N GLN A 45 1.26 4.33 -0.57
CA GLN A 45 1.89 5.65 -0.72
C GLN A 45 1.43 6.37 -1.98
N GLN A 46 1.32 5.68 -3.12
CA GLN A 46 0.80 6.27 -4.35
C GLN A 46 -0.66 6.71 -4.19
N GLN A 47 -1.49 5.91 -3.55
CA GLN A 47 -2.88 6.26 -3.28
C GLN A 47 -2.98 7.51 -2.38
N GLN A 48 -2.15 7.61 -1.35
CA GLN A 48 -2.09 8.81 -0.50
C GLN A 48 -1.64 10.05 -1.27
N GLN A 49 -0.65 9.92 -2.16
CA GLN A 49 -0.21 11.03 -3.00
C GLN A 49 -1.32 11.50 -3.94
N GLN A 50 -2.05 10.57 -4.58
CA GLN A 50 -3.19 10.90 -5.42
C GLN A 50 -4.30 11.61 -4.63
N GLN A 51 -4.63 11.14 -3.43
CA GLN A 51 -5.61 11.81 -2.57
C GLN A 51 -5.15 13.22 -2.16
N GLN A 52 -3.87 13.40 -1.83
CA GLN A 52 -3.34 14.72 -1.49
C GLN A 52 -3.38 15.67 -2.70
N GLN A 53 -3.05 15.18 -3.89
CA GLN A 53 -3.15 15.95 -5.13
C GLN A 53 -4.60 16.32 -5.41
N GLN A 54 -5.54 15.38 -5.28
CA GLN A 54 -6.97 15.64 -5.45
C GLN A 54 -7.46 16.70 -4.47
N ARG A 55 -7.05 16.65 -3.20
CA ARG A 55 -7.42 17.67 -2.21
C ARG A 55 -6.83 19.05 -2.53
N ARG A 56 -5.61 19.11 -3.09
CA ARG A 56 -5.02 20.37 -3.56
C ARG A 56 -5.83 20.96 -4.71
N ILE A 57 -6.15 20.12 -5.71
CA ILE A 57 -6.97 20.53 -6.85
C ILE A 57 -8.36 20.98 -6.38
N GLU A 58 -9.03 20.23 -5.51
CA GLU A 58 -10.33 20.62 -4.96
C GLU A 58 -10.27 21.96 -4.23
N LYS A 59 -9.20 22.19 -3.45
CA LYS A 59 -8.98 23.47 -2.79
C LYS A 59 -8.82 24.59 -3.82
N ASP A 60 -7.99 24.38 -4.84
CA ASP A 60 -7.72 25.37 -5.89
C ASP A 60 -8.95 25.61 -6.80
N GLU A 61 -9.77 24.58 -7.02
CA GLU A 61 -11.02 24.62 -7.80
C GLU A 61 -12.24 25.04 -6.97
N ARG A 62 -12.16 25.24 -5.66
CA ARG A 62 -13.29 25.68 -4.83
C ARG A 62 -12.84 26.69 -3.78
N ASN A 63 -12.17 27.73 -4.27
CA ASN A 63 -11.54 28.78 -3.46
C ASN A 63 -12.54 29.80 -2.87
N PHE A 64 -13.77 29.88 -3.38
CA PHE A 64 -14.71 30.93 -3.00
C PHE A 64 -15.79 30.39 -2.07
N GLN A 65 -15.50 30.41 -0.76
CA GLN A 65 -16.41 29.94 0.28
C GLN A 65 -17.40 31.05 0.70
N CYS A 66 -18.67 30.67 0.89
CA CYS A 66 -19.68 31.53 1.50
C CYS A 66 -19.37 31.78 3.00
N ARG A 67 -19.57 33.01 3.47
CA ARG A 67 -19.38 33.34 4.89
C ARG A 67 -20.53 32.86 5.79
N TRP A 68 -21.70 32.61 5.19
CA TRP A 68 -22.95 32.34 5.91
C TRP A 68 -23.43 30.88 5.78
N CYS A 69 -22.84 30.07 4.90
CA CYS A 69 -23.15 28.64 4.74
C CYS A 69 -21.95 27.87 4.18
N ASP A 70 -22.08 26.54 4.06
CA ASP A 70 -20.99 25.65 3.60
C ASP A 70 -20.75 25.63 2.08
N TYR A 71 -21.44 26.51 1.33
CA TYR A 71 -21.27 26.61 -0.12
C TYR A 71 -19.84 27.04 -0.50
N ARG A 72 -19.26 26.37 -1.51
CA ARG A 72 -17.97 26.71 -2.11
C ARG A 72 -18.09 26.73 -3.63
N GLY A 73 -17.82 27.88 -4.21
CA GLY A 73 -17.78 28.07 -5.67
C GLY A 73 -16.35 27.95 -6.21
N ARG A 74 -16.26 27.55 -7.48
CA ARG A 74 -15.02 27.53 -8.24
C ARG A 74 -14.57 28.92 -8.67
N TRP A 75 -15.52 29.80 -8.93
CA TRP A 75 -15.27 31.16 -9.40
C TRP A 75 -15.95 32.20 -8.52
N ARG A 76 -15.42 33.44 -8.51
CA ARG A 76 -16.05 34.57 -7.84
C ARG A 76 -17.49 34.80 -8.33
N SER A 77 -17.74 34.57 -9.61
CA SER A 77 -19.07 34.69 -10.23
C SER A 77 -20.10 33.73 -9.62
N GLU A 78 -19.70 32.50 -9.34
CA GLU A 78 -20.56 31.48 -8.70
C GLU A 78 -20.88 31.89 -7.25
N LEU A 79 -19.88 32.35 -6.49
CA LEU A 79 -20.11 32.88 -5.14
C LEU A 79 -21.03 34.11 -5.18
N SER A 80 -20.82 35.04 -6.11
CA SER A 80 -21.66 36.23 -6.26
C SER A 80 -23.09 35.89 -6.69
N GLN A 81 -23.29 34.88 -7.53
CA GLN A 81 -24.63 34.38 -7.86
C GLN A 81 -25.29 33.72 -6.65
N HIS A 82 -24.55 32.86 -5.95
CA HIS A 82 -25.03 32.23 -4.72
C HIS A 82 -25.47 33.28 -3.68
N MET A 83 -24.69 34.35 -3.46
CA MET A 83 -25.09 35.45 -2.57
C MET A 83 -26.41 36.09 -2.99
N ARG A 84 -26.61 36.33 -4.29
CA ARG A 84 -27.82 36.95 -4.82
C ARG A 84 -29.06 36.05 -4.80
N CYS A 85 -28.90 34.74 -4.85
CA CYS A 85 -30.04 33.81 -4.93
C CYS A 85 -30.37 33.15 -3.60
N HIS A 86 -29.38 32.95 -2.73
CA HIS A 86 -29.52 32.23 -1.47
C HIS A 86 -29.46 33.15 -0.24
N HIS A 87 -28.88 34.35 -0.37
CA HIS A 87 -28.70 35.31 0.73
C HIS A 87 -29.17 36.73 0.38
N ALA A 88 -29.96 36.89 -0.69
CA ALA A 88 -30.64 38.16 -0.99
C ALA A 88 -31.82 38.39 -0.05
#